data_AF-A0A235CL58-F1
#
_entry.id   AF-A0A235CL58-F1
#
_cell.length_a   1.000
_cell.length_b   1.000
_cell.length_c   1.000
_cell.angle_alpha   90.00
_cell.angle_beta   90.00
_cell.angle_gamma   90.00
#
_symmetry.space_group_name_H-M   'P 1'
#
loop_
_entity.id
_entity.type
_entity.pdbx_description
1 polymer ?
#
loop_
_entity_poly.entity_id
_entity_poly.type
_entity_poly.pdbx_seq_one_letter_code
_entity_poly.pdbx_strand_id
1 'polypeptide(L)' 'MSNQRLLALANRSMVVFLVLFCGSLSIAWLGERSLPVGATVFMHLTLVLTAALFKIAYVTRLIAQDRMRQPLV' A
#
# COMPACT_ATOMS: atom_id res chain seq x y z
N MET A 1 -22.33 -3.82 4.32
CA MET A 1 -21.19 -4.76 4.46
C MET A 1 -20.90 -4.96 5.94
N SER A 2 -20.63 -6.18 6.41
CA SER A 2 -20.22 -6.42 7.80
C SER A 2 -18.90 -5.70 8.07
N ASN A 3 -18.81 -4.94 9.18
CA ASN A 3 -17.62 -4.16 9.54
C ASN A 3 -16.35 -5.03 9.67
N GLN A 4 -16.49 -6.31 10.01
CA GLN A 4 -15.38 -7.27 10.01
C GLN A 4 -14.82 -7.54 8.60
N ARG A 5 -15.69 -7.63 7.58
CA ARG A 5 -15.23 -7.80 6.18
C ARG A 5 -14.49 -6.56 5.70
N LEU A 6 -14.92 -5.38 6.14
CA LEU A 6 -14.30 -4.10 5.80
C LEU A 6 -12.90 -3.98 6.42
N LEU A 7 -12.74 -4.43 7.67
CA LEU A 7 -11.46 -4.46 8.36
C LEU A 7 -10.50 -5.51 7.77
N ALA A 8 -10.99 -6.71 7.44
CA ALA A 8 -10.22 -7.74 6.76
C ALA A 8 -9.76 -7.29 5.36
N LEU A 9 -10.63 -6.58 4.61
CA LEU A 9 -10.29 -6.03 3.31
C LEU A 9 -9.25 -4.91 3.42
N ALA A 10 -9.38 -4.02 4.41
CA ALA A 10 -8.42 -2.95 4.67
C ALA A 10 -7.03 -3.48 5.06
N ASN A 11 -6.96 -4.50 5.93
CA ASN A 11 -5.69 -5.15 6.24
C ASN A 11 -5.07 -5.83 5.01
N ARG A 12 -5.88 -6.55 4.22
CA ARG A 12 -5.39 -7.24 3.04
C ARG A 12 -4.90 -6.26 1.98
N SER A 13 -5.59 -5.13 1.78
CA SER A 13 -5.15 -4.08 0.86
C SER A 13 -3.87 -3.40 1.33
N MET A 14 -3.72 -3.12 2.63
CA MET A 14 -2.46 -2.64 3.20
C MET A 14 -1.30 -3.59 2.89
N VAL A 15 -1.47 -4.90 3.11
CA VAL A 15 -0.41 -5.89 2.80
C VAL A 15 -0.08 -5.90 1.31
N VAL A 16 -1.08 -5.88 0.43
CA VAL A 16 -0.86 -5.86 -1.03
C VAL A 16 -0.10 -4.61 -1.46
N PHE A 17 -0.48 -3.42 -0.97
CA PHE A 17 0.22 -2.18 -1.30
C PHE A 17 1.65 -2.16 -0.73
N LEU A 18 1.88 -2.73 0.44
CA LEU A 18 3.22 -2.86 1.02
C LEU A 18 4.11 -3.77 0.16
N VAL A 19 3.60 -4.91 -0.28
CA VAL A 19 4.34 -5.84 -1.15
C VAL A 19 4.65 -5.19 -2.50
N LEU A 20 3.67 -4.50 -3.10
CA LEU A 20 3.86 -3.74 -4.34
C LEU A 20 4.91 -2.62 -4.17
N PHE A 21 4.86 -1.90 -3.05
CA PHE A 21 5.84 -0.86 -2.72
C PHE A 21 7.25 -1.44 -2.61
N CYS A 22 7.43 -2.51 -1.83
CA CYS A 22 8.73 -3.17 -1.69
C CYS A 22 9.23 -3.75 -3.02
N GLY A 23 8.35 -4.36 -3.83
CA GLY A 23 8.71 -4.86 -5.15
C GLY A 23 9.16 -3.74 -6.10
N SER A 24 8.41 -2.65 -6.15
CA SER A 24 8.76 -1.45 -6.95
C SER A 24 10.07 -0.83 -6.46
N LEU A 25 10.33 -0.81 -5.15
CA LEU A 25 11.57 -0.34 -4.57
C LEU A 25 12.76 -1.21 -4.99
N SER A 26 12.62 -2.53 -4.85
CA SER A 26 13.67 -3.47 -5.25
C SER A 26 13.99 -3.35 -6.74
N ILE A 27 12.99 -3.21 -7.60
CA ILE A 27 13.20 -3.08 -9.05
C ILE A 27 13.80 -1.71 -9.40
N ALA A 28 13.32 -0.63 -8.78
CA ALA A 28 13.86 0.71 -9.01
C ALA A 28 15.34 0.81 -8.63
N TRP A 29 15.75 0.16 -7.53
CA TRP A 29 17.09 0.30 -6.96
C TRP A 29 18.09 -0.76 -7.46
N LEU A 30 17.71 -2.03 -7.54
CA LEU A 30 18.60 -3.09 -8.08
C LEU A 30 18.62 -3.09 -9.62
N GLY A 31 17.52 -2.66 -10.25
CA GLY A 31 17.40 -2.60 -11.71
C GLY A 31 17.99 -1.34 -12.33
N GLU A 32 18.42 -0.36 -11.53
CA GLU A 32 18.87 0.96 -12.00
C GLU A 32 20.03 0.89 -13.01
N ARG A 33 20.87 -0.16 -12.93
CA ARG A 33 21.97 -0.41 -13.86
C ARG A 33 21.56 -0.99 -15.22
N SER A 34 20.38 -1.60 -15.32
CA SER A 34 19.96 -2.38 -16.50
C SER A 34 18.66 -1.88 -17.12
N LEU A 35 17.92 -1.01 -16.42
CA LEU A 35 16.62 -0.50 -16.85
C LEU A 35 16.76 0.86 -17.56
N PRO A 36 15.96 1.08 -18.62
CA PRO A 36 15.89 2.40 -19.25
C PRO A 36 15.29 3.43 -18.30
N VAL A 37 15.76 4.68 -18.39
CA VAL A 37 15.38 5.79 -17.51
C VAL A 37 13.87 5.94 -17.35
N GLY A 38 13.09 5.74 -18.43
CA GLY A 38 11.63 5.80 -18.38
C GLY A 38 11.00 4.77 -17.42
N ALA A 39 11.54 3.55 -17.36
CA ALA A 39 11.07 2.52 -16.44
C ALA A 39 11.40 2.88 -14.98
N THR A 40 12.60 3.42 -14.73
CA THR A 40 13.01 3.88 -13.39
C THR A 40 12.10 5.00 -12.88
N VAL A 41 11.77 5.98 -13.73
CA VAL A 41 10.82 7.06 -13.40
C VAL A 41 9.43 6.52 -13.11
N PHE A 42 8.94 5.57 -13.91
CA PHE A 42 7.64 4.93 -13.68
C PHE A 42 7.60 4.16 -12.34
N MET A 43 8.67 3.44 -11.98
CA MET A 43 8.77 2.75 -10.69
C MET A 43 8.80 3.74 -9.51
N HIS A 44 9.46 4.89 -9.65
CA HIS A 44 9.45 5.94 -8.63
C HIS A 44 8.06 6.57 -8.46
N LEU A 45 7.34 6.83 -9.55
CA LEU A 45 5.93 7.26 -9.49
C LEU A 45 5.06 6.21 -8.80
N THR A 46 5.26 4.94 -9.14
CA THR A 46 4.52 3.82 -8.55
C THR A 46 4.78 3.71 -7.05
N LEU A 47 6.00 3.97 -6.58
CA LEU A 47 6.36 4.05 -5.16
C LEU A 47 5.56 5.12 -4.42
N VAL A 48 5.48 6.34 -4.97
CA VAL A 48 4.72 7.44 -4.37
C VAL A 48 3.22 7.09 -4.32
N LEU A 49 2.67 6.55 -5.41
CA LEU A 49 1.27 6.15 -5.49
C LEU A 49 0.93 5.03 -4.49
N THR A 50 1.76 3.98 -4.41
CA THR A 50 1.54 2.86 -3.48
C THR A 50 1.68 3.30 -2.02
N ALA A 51 2.62 4.20 -1.69
CA ALA A 51 2.71 4.78 -0.35
C ALA A 51 1.45 5.58 0.03
N ALA A 52 0.91 6.38 -0.91
CA ALA A 52 -0.33 7.12 -0.70
C ALA A 52 -1.54 6.18 -0.52
N LEU A 53 -1.66 5.16 -1.37
CA LEU A 53 -2.72 4.13 -1.29
C LEU A 53 -2.64 3.34 0.02
N PHE A 54 -1.43 3.00 0.49
CA PHE A 54 -1.21 2.35 1.77
C PHE A 54 -1.74 3.20 2.93
N LYS A 55 -1.49 4.52 2.90
CA LYS A 55 -2.03 5.45 3.90
C LYS A 55 -3.56 5.51 3.88
N ILE A 56 -4.18 5.50 2.70
CA ILE A 56 -5.65 5.48 2.57
C ILE A 56 -6.23 4.16 3.14
N ALA A 57 -5.58 3.03 2.84
CA ALA A 57 -5.98 1.73 3.38
C ALA A 57 -5.89 1.69 4.92
N TYR A 58 -4.85 2.30 5.49
CA TYR A 58 -4.70 2.48 6.94
C TYR A 58 -5.83 3.32 7.55
N VAL A 59 -6.14 4.48 6.97
CA VAL A 59 -7.25 5.32 7.45
C VAL A 59 -8.57 4.57 7.37
N THR A 60 -8.79 3.80 6.30
CA THR A 60 -9.98 2.94 6.15
C THR A 60 -10.07 1.88 7.25
N ARG A 61 -8.93 1.28 7.62
CA ARG A 61 -8.84 0.35 8.76
C ARG A 61 -9.23 1.03 10.07
N LEU A 62 -8.73 2.24 10.32
CA LEU A 62 -9.05 3.02 11.52
C LEU A 62 -10.56 3.33 11.60
N ILE A 63 -11.16 3.76 10.50
CA ILE A 63 -12.61 4.03 10.42
C ILE A 63 -13.39 2.74 10.69
N ALA A 64 -12.94 1.60 10.17
CA ALA A 64 -13.58 0.32 10.44
C ALA A 64 -13.45 -0.11 11.92
N GLN A 65 -12.31 0.13 12.56
CA GLN A 65 -12.09 -0.12 14.00
C GLN A 65 -12.98 0.78 14.87
N ASP A 66 -13.06 2.07 14.55
CA ASP A 66 -13.91 3.06 15.22
C ASP A 66 -15.40 2.66 15.14
N ARG A 67 -15.87 2.28 13.94
CA ARG A 67 -17.24 1.76 13.71
C ARG A 67 -17.54 0.48 14.48
N MET A 68 -16.53 -0.28 14.91
CA MET A 68 -16.68 -1.50 15.71
C MET A 68 -16.43 -1.28 17.21
N ARG A 69 -16.18 -0.05 17.66
CA ARG A 69 -15.74 0.27 19.04
C ARG A 69 -14.54 -0.57 19.49
N GLN A 70 -13.71 -0.99 18.54
CA GLN A 70 -12.46 -1.71 18.82
C GLN A 70 -11.34 -0.69 19.06
N PRO A 71 -10.33 -1.06 19.87
CA PRO A 71 -9.18 -0.18 20.08
C PRO A 71 -8.49 0.12 18.75
N LEU A 72 -8.13 1.39 18.56
CA LEU A 72 -7.43 1.92 17.38
C LEU A 72 -5.95 1.54 17.48
N VAL A 73 -5.63 0.28 17.14
CA VAL A 73 -4.27 -0.26 17.10
C VAL A 73 -3.89 -0.56 15.68
#